data_AF-A0A928GLY5-F1
#
_entry.id   AF-A0A928GLY5-F1
#
_cell.length_a   1.000
_cell.length_b   1.000
_cell.length_c   1.000
_cell.angle_alpha   90.00
_cell.angle_beta   90.00
_cell.angle_gamma   90.00
#
_symmetry.space_group_name_H-M   'P 1'
#
loop_
_entity.id
_entity.type
_entity.pdbx_description
1 polymer ?
#
loop_
_entity_poly.entity_id
_entity_poly.type
_entity_poly.pdbx_seq_one_letter_code
_entity_poly.pdbx_strand_id
1 'polypeptide(L)'
;MKKIIFILMIAFAFCSQIKAADYIYSVTVTISVDYYLYDRYEGEVGHSTGANETQIIQVCASSPEDARTQAKKQCSTMCEGAQEYGTGEWKGKTLPRYKRRTVYDAVAFNTQTICN
;
A
#
# COMPACT_ATOMS: atom_id res chain seq x y z
N MET A 1 20.14 -42.74 -29.64
CA MET A 1 19.57 -41.38 -29.87
C MET A 1 18.36 -41.03 -28.98
N LYS A 2 17.57 -41.99 -28.44
CA LYS A 2 16.45 -41.69 -27.51
C LYS A 2 16.86 -41.26 -26.09
N LYS A 3 18.06 -41.61 -25.61
CA LYS A 3 18.50 -41.32 -24.23
C LYS A 3 18.90 -39.84 -24.01
N ILE A 4 19.36 -39.15 -25.05
CA ILE A 4 19.85 -37.76 -24.95
C ILE A 4 18.68 -36.77 -24.78
N ILE A 5 17.53 -37.05 -25.42
CA ILE A 5 16.32 -36.21 -25.33
C ILE A 5 15.73 -36.25 -23.91
N PHE A 6 15.78 -37.41 -23.23
CA PHE A 6 15.27 -37.54 -21.86
C PHE A 6 16.06 -36.71 -20.84
N ILE A 7 17.38 -36.56 -21.03
CA ILE A 7 18.24 -35.80 -20.10
C ILE A 7 18.00 -34.29 -20.23
N LEU A 8 17.73 -33.79 -21.45
CA LEU A 8 17.40 -32.39 -21.70
C LEU A 8 16.04 -31.99 -21.10
N MET A 9 15.04 -32.87 -21.09
CA MET A 9 13.73 -32.60 -20.46
C MET A 9 13.82 -32.54 -18.93
N ILE A 10 14.70 -33.34 -18.32
CA ILE A 10 14.90 -33.33 -16.86
C ILE A 10 15.62 -32.05 -16.40
N ALA A 11 16.58 -31.55 -17.19
CA ALA A 11 17.25 -30.28 -16.91
C ALA A 11 16.30 -29.06 -17.00
N PHE A 12 15.33 -29.08 -17.92
CA PHE A 12 14.32 -28.02 -18.02
C PHE A 12 13.29 -28.06 -16.87
N ALA A 13 13.02 -29.24 -16.31
CA ALA A 13 12.12 -29.42 -15.17
C ALA A 13 12.72 -29.02 -13.81
N PHE A 14 14.06 -28.99 -13.69
CA PHE A 14 14.75 -28.53 -12.47
C PHE A 14 15.01 -27.01 -12.45
N CYS A 15 14.99 -26.35 -13.61
CA CYS A 15 15.16 -24.89 -13.70
C CYS A 15 13.89 -24.10 -13.30
N SER A 16 12.73 -24.76 -13.17
CA SER A 16 11.47 -24.11 -12.81
C SER A 16 11.20 -24.02 -11.29
N GLN A 17 12.15 -24.46 -10.44
CA GLN A 17 12.00 -24.44 -8.98
C GLN A 17 13.04 -23.61 -8.23
N ILE A 18 13.75 -22.69 -8.90
CA ILE A 18 14.50 -21.65 -8.18
C ILE A 18 13.47 -20.66 -7.63
N LYS A 19 12.88 -20.99 -6.47
CA LYS A 19 12.15 -20.01 -5.67
C LYS A 19 13.16 -18.92 -5.32
N ALA A 20 12.92 -17.69 -5.78
CA ALA A 20 13.70 -16.54 -5.32
C ALA A 20 13.62 -16.52 -3.78
N ALA A 21 14.74 -16.30 -3.11
CA ALA A 21 14.73 -16.16 -1.65
C ALA A 21 13.81 -14.99 -1.28
N ASP A 22 12.91 -15.22 -0.34
CA ASP A 22 12.09 -14.14 0.21
C ASP A 22 12.98 -13.32 1.16
N TYR A 23 13.00 -12.01 0.96
CA TYR A 23 13.70 -11.05 1.80
C TYR A 23 12.71 -10.21 2.59
N ILE A 24 13.15 -9.72 3.75
CA ILE A 24 12.43 -8.70 4.49
C ILE A 24 12.69 -7.35 3.81
N TYR A 25 11.60 -6.69 3.44
CA TYR A 25 11.60 -5.32 2.95
C TYR A 25 10.98 -4.41 4.00
N SER A 26 11.64 -3.30 4.29
CA SER A 26 11.04 -2.17 5.00
C SER A 26 10.37 -1.27 3.97
N VAL A 27 9.05 -1.18 4.00
CA VAL A 27 8.27 -0.41 3.04
C VAL A 27 7.68 0.82 3.71
N THR A 28 8.02 2.00 3.19
CA THR A 28 7.40 3.26 3.60
C THR A 28 6.20 3.55 2.70
N VAL A 29 5.00 3.46 3.26
CA VAL A 29 3.74 3.76 2.59
C VAL A 29 3.37 5.22 2.86
N THR A 30 3.10 5.97 1.80
CA THR A 30 2.64 7.36 1.87
C THR A 30 1.12 7.40 1.76
N ILE A 31 0.49 8.10 2.71
CA ILE A 31 -0.95 8.23 2.85
C ILE A 31 -1.30 9.70 2.61
N SER A 32 -2.13 9.98 1.61
CA SER A 32 -2.70 11.31 1.42
C SER A 32 -3.80 11.54 2.45
N VAL A 33 -3.87 12.76 2.94
CA VAL A 33 -4.89 13.20 3.90
C VAL A 33 -5.68 14.32 3.26
N ASP A 34 -6.97 14.10 3.07
CA ASP A 34 -7.88 15.12 2.56
C ASP A 34 -8.95 15.44 3.59
N TYR A 35 -9.30 16.72 3.67
CA TYR A 35 -10.37 17.21 4.54
C TYR A 35 -11.53 17.74 3.71
N TYR A 36 -12.72 17.36 4.11
CA TYR A 36 -13.98 17.72 3.45
C TYR A 36 -14.91 18.40 4.44
N LEU A 37 -15.61 19.45 4.01
CA LEU A 37 -16.70 20.08 4.75
C LEU A 37 -18.00 19.70 4.05
N TYR A 38 -18.95 19.12 4.78
CA TYR A 38 -20.16 18.55 4.19
C TYR A 38 -21.43 19.22 4.72
N ASP A 39 -22.23 19.78 3.82
CA ASP A 39 -23.60 20.24 4.10
C ASP A 39 -24.60 19.15 3.67
N ARG A 40 -25.61 18.89 4.49
CA ARG A 40 -26.61 17.83 4.22
C ARG A 40 -27.39 18.05 2.92
N TYR A 41 -27.55 19.30 2.49
CA TYR A 41 -28.34 19.69 1.32
C TYR A 41 -27.48 19.96 0.09
N GLU A 42 -26.31 20.61 0.27
CA GLU A 42 -25.41 20.99 -0.83
C GLU A 42 -24.33 19.92 -1.12
N GLY A 43 -24.08 18.98 -0.21
CA GLY A 43 -23.01 18.00 -0.33
C GLY A 43 -21.66 18.53 0.15
N GLU A 44 -20.58 18.21 -0.56
CA GLU A 44 -19.25 18.75 -0.26
C GLU A 44 -19.18 20.24 -0.64
N VAL A 45 -18.94 21.09 0.36
CA VAL A 45 -18.90 22.56 0.20
C VAL A 45 -17.51 23.14 0.45
N GLY A 46 -16.55 22.30 0.84
CA GLY A 46 -15.17 22.71 1.04
C GLY A 46 -14.23 21.51 1.03
N HIS A 47 -13.07 21.70 0.42
CA HIS A 47 -12.02 20.69 0.30
C HIS A 47 -10.66 21.32 0.56
N SER A 48 -9.81 20.61 1.30
CA SER A 48 -8.42 20.98 1.48
C SER A 48 -7.56 19.75 1.69
N THR A 49 -6.43 19.69 1.02
CA THR A 49 -5.42 18.64 1.24
C THR A 49 -4.55 18.99 2.45
N GLY A 50 -4.40 18.03 3.35
CA GLY A 50 -3.52 18.10 4.50
C GLY A 50 -2.08 17.71 4.17
N ALA A 51 -1.24 17.65 5.20
CA ALA A 51 0.07 17.02 5.07
C ALA A 51 -0.08 15.51 4.88
N ASN A 52 0.78 14.92 4.05
CA ASN A 52 0.85 13.47 3.91
C ASN A 52 1.31 12.81 5.21
N GLU A 53 0.75 11.64 5.50
CA GLU A 53 1.20 10.75 6.57
C GLU A 53 2.06 9.62 5.98
N THR A 54 2.91 9.01 6.80
CA THR A 54 3.73 7.87 6.38
C THR A 54 3.60 6.72 7.37
N GLN A 55 3.50 5.49 6.87
CA GLN A 55 3.49 4.27 7.66
C GLN A 55 4.60 3.35 7.19
N ILE A 56 5.43 2.86 8.11
CA ILE A 56 6.43 1.83 7.79
C ILE A 56 5.83 0.45 8.08
N ILE A 57 5.95 -0.45 7.10
CA ILE A 57 5.47 -1.83 7.16
C ILE A 57 6.62 -2.75 6.74
N GLN A 58 6.89 -3.78 7.54
CA GLN A 58 7.84 -4.82 7.17
C GLN A 58 7.11 -5.98 6.49
N VAL A 59 7.62 -6.40 5.34
CA VAL A 59 6.99 -7.44 4.52
C VAL A 59 8.05 -8.44 4.05
N CYS A 60 7.71 -9.72 4.13
CA CYS A 60 8.46 -10.79 3.47
C CYS A 60 8.00 -10.95 2.01
N ALA A 61 8.92 -10.77 1.07
CA ALA A 61 8.62 -10.88 -0.36
C ALA A 61 9.85 -11.27 -1.17
N SER A 62 9.62 -11.81 -2.37
CA SER A 62 10.65 -12.18 -3.33
C SER A 62 11.19 -10.98 -4.13
N SER A 63 10.46 -9.87 -4.17
CA SER A 63 10.81 -8.65 -4.91
C SER A 63 10.36 -7.37 -4.19
N PRO A 64 10.99 -6.20 -4.47
CA PRO A 64 10.51 -4.90 -4.00
C PRO A 64 9.08 -4.58 -4.46
N GLU A 65 8.69 -5.00 -5.66
CA GLU A 65 7.37 -4.81 -6.26
C GLU A 65 6.29 -5.57 -5.47
N ASP A 66 6.57 -6.82 -5.13
CA ASP A 66 5.68 -7.66 -4.33
C ASP A 66 5.57 -7.10 -2.90
N ALA A 67 6.70 -6.68 -2.31
CA ALA A 67 6.71 -6.03 -1.00
C ALA A 67 5.83 -4.77 -0.98
N ARG A 68 5.95 -3.90 -1.98
CA ARG A 68 5.12 -2.69 -2.11
C ARG A 68 3.64 -3.03 -2.23
N THR A 69 3.29 -4.01 -3.06
CA THR A 69 1.90 -4.44 -3.28
C THR A 69 1.28 -4.97 -1.99
N GLN A 70 2.00 -5.83 -1.28
CA GLN A 70 1.56 -6.38 0.00
C GLN A 70 1.44 -5.28 1.08
N ALA A 71 2.44 -4.40 1.21
CA ALA A 71 2.41 -3.30 2.17
C ALA A 71 1.26 -2.32 1.88
N LYS A 72 1.01 -1.96 0.61
CA LYS A 72 -0.14 -1.14 0.22
C LYS A 72 -1.45 -1.81 0.62
N LYS A 73 -1.62 -3.11 0.35
CA LYS A 73 -2.84 -3.85 0.72
C LYS A 73 -3.05 -3.89 2.24
N GLN A 74 -1.99 -4.15 3.01
CA GLN A 74 -2.05 -4.12 4.48
C GLN A 74 -2.41 -2.72 4.97
N CYS A 75 -1.73 -1.66 4.48
CA CYS A 75 -2.05 -0.29 4.84
C CYS A 75 -3.46 0.11 4.41
N SER A 76 -3.93 -0.24 3.21
CA SER A 76 -5.31 0.04 2.78
C SER A 76 -6.35 -0.47 3.78
N THR A 77 -6.08 -1.59 4.44
CA THR A 77 -7.01 -2.16 5.42
C THR A 77 -7.00 -1.41 6.77
N MET A 78 -5.87 -0.84 7.16
CA MET A 78 -5.67 -0.24 8.50
C MET A 78 -5.56 1.30 8.49
N CYS A 79 -5.17 1.88 7.36
CA CYS A 79 -4.81 3.29 7.18
C CYS A 79 -5.93 4.06 6.47
N GLU A 80 -6.62 3.44 5.51
CA GLU A 80 -7.65 4.12 4.72
C GLU A 80 -8.98 4.21 5.45
N GLY A 81 -9.73 5.25 5.09
CA GLY A 81 -11.05 5.47 5.63
C GLY A 81 -11.37 6.95 5.72
N ALA A 82 -12.67 7.24 5.80
CA ALA A 82 -13.17 8.56 6.12
C ALA A 82 -13.74 8.52 7.54
N GLN A 83 -13.41 9.53 8.34
CA GLN A 83 -13.94 9.69 9.69
C GLN A 83 -14.30 11.16 9.92
N GLU A 84 -15.33 11.41 10.72
CA GLU A 84 -15.62 12.77 11.16
C GLU A 84 -14.42 13.31 11.95
N TYR A 85 -14.06 14.56 11.66
CA TYR A 85 -12.91 15.25 12.21
C TYR A 85 -13.29 16.70 12.48
N GLY A 86 -13.99 16.92 13.60
CA GLY A 86 -14.38 18.24 14.06
C GLY A 86 -15.37 18.94 13.13
N THR A 87 -15.37 20.27 13.18
CA THR A 87 -16.32 21.11 12.45
C THR A 87 -15.62 22.27 11.73
N GLY A 88 -16.33 22.91 10.81
CA GLY A 88 -15.89 24.13 10.11
C GLY A 88 -17.07 25.03 9.75
N GLU A 89 -16.79 26.31 9.49
CA GLU A 89 -17.82 27.30 9.16
C GLU A 89 -18.05 27.43 7.65
N TRP A 90 -19.32 27.44 7.23
CA TRP A 90 -19.74 27.71 5.87
C TRP A 90 -21.04 28.51 5.85
N LYS A 91 -21.04 29.69 5.20
CA LYS A 91 -22.21 30.59 5.11
C LYS A 91 -22.88 30.85 6.48
N GLY A 92 -22.09 30.97 7.55
CA GLY A 92 -22.57 31.20 8.91
C GLY A 92 -23.18 29.98 9.60
N LYS A 93 -22.98 28.78 9.06
CA LYS A 93 -23.34 27.50 9.68
C LYS A 93 -22.08 26.72 10.06
N THR A 94 -22.10 26.09 11.22
CA THR A 94 -21.14 25.08 11.61
C THR A 94 -21.50 23.74 10.98
N LEU A 95 -20.62 23.21 10.14
CA LEU A 95 -20.80 21.94 9.43
C LEU A 95 -19.79 20.88 9.89
N PRO A 96 -20.13 19.58 9.82
CA PRO A 96 -19.19 18.51 10.09
C PRO A 96 -18.05 18.52 9.06
N ARG A 97 -16.84 18.31 9.55
CA ARG A 97 -15.67 18.05 8.71
C ARG A 97 -15.34 16.58 8.74
N TYR A 98 -14.87 16.05 7.62
CA TYR A 98 -14.40 14.67 7.51
C TYR A 98 -12.94 14.66 7.09
N LYS A 99 -12.14 13.79 7.73
CA LYS A 99 -10.77 13.46 7.34
C LYS A 99 -10.81 12.15 6.58
N ARG A 100 -10.31 12.13 5.35
CA ARG A 100 -10.13 10.92 4.54
C ARG A 100 -8.66 10.63 4.41
N ARG A 101 -8.30 9.37 4.62
CA ARG A 101 -6.97 8.84 4.36
C ARG A 101 -7.03 7.90 3.16
N THR A 102 -6.09 8.08 2.24
CA THR A 102 -5.96 7.26 1.03
C THR A 102 -4.51 6.87 0.83
N VAL A 103 -4.26 5.60 0.58
CA VAL A 103 -2.91 5.09 0.29
C VAL A 103 -2.54 5.51 -1.12
N TYR A 104 -1.51 6.34 -1.23
CA TYR A 104 -1.09 6.94 -2.49
C TYR A 104 0.12 6.21 -3.08
N ASP A 105 1.19 6.09 -2.29
CA ASP A 105 2.45 5.52 -2.76
C ASP A 105 3.11 4.59 -1.74
N ALA A 106 4.06 3.78 -2.19
CA ALA A 106 4.90 2.96 -1.31
C ALA A 106 6.29 2.77 -1.92
N VAL A 107 7.32 2.93 -1.09
CA VAL A 107 8.72 2.74 -1.46
C VAL A 107 9.31 1.63 -0.59
N ALA A 108 9.89 0.61 -1.22
CA ALA A 108 10.49 -0.52 -0.52
C ALA A 108 12.02 -0.42 -0.47
N PHE A 109 12.59 -0.73 0.69
CA PHE A 109 14.02 -0.85 0.92
C PHE A 109 14.34 -2.26 1.41
N ASN A 110 15.24 -2.95 0.72
CA ASN A 110 15.67 -4.30 1.11
C ASN A 110 16.56 -4.21 2.36
N THR A 111 16.25 -4.98 3.42
CA THR A 111 17.04 -4.98 4.65
C THR A 111 18.14 -6.05 4.68
N GLN A 112 18.37 -6.74 3.55
CA GLN A 112 19.29 -7.87 3.35
C GLN A 112 19.06 -9.07 4.29
N THR A 113 17.89 -9.14 4.92
CA THR A 113 17.51 -10.23 5.83
C THR A 113 16.61 -11.22 5.08
N ILE A 114 16.91 -12.51 5.17
CA ILE A 114 16.08 -13.58 4.57
C ILE A 114 14.89 -13.86 5.50
N CYS A 115 13.73 -14.11 4.92
CA CYS A 115 12.56 -14.60 5.65
C CYS A 115 12.76 -16.08 6.00
N ASN A 116 12.74 -16.40 7.30
CA ASN A 116 12.91 -17.76 7.81
C ASN A 116 11.75 -18.69 7.43
#